data_AF-A0A9Q8VGI8-F1
#
_entry.id   AF-A0A9Q8VGI8-F1
#
_cell.length_a   1.000
_cell.length_b   1.000
_cell.length_c   1.000
_cell.angle_alpha   90.00
_cell.angle_beta   90.00
_cell.angle_gamma   90.00
#
_symmetry.space_group_name_H-M   'P 1'
#
loop_
_entity.id
_entity.type
_entity.pdbx_description
1 polymer ?
#
loop_
_entity_poly.entity_id
_entity_poly.type
_entity_poly.pdbx_seq_one_letter_code
_entity_poly.pdbx_strand_id
1 'polypeptide(L)'
;MADLAETESDLQKQSGSLTEIELAQPETDPQETASLKHIAECCERRLYKLLQDEEDQEDIVKARHGHWTSRQYAEFNLWCAKVGIQGEGLRSIDVRLKDVPDICKLLRRLLQSLERDLNELEQPSESCEQIIGTDDDYNDDDDDNDDAESDASLLSFEALSSAEHSQAGSAPDTPALSSRKRRMALQAYIEDTIDRLHGHALRIGDAGANRRRR
;
A
#
# COMPACT_ATOMS: atom_id res chain seq x y z
N MET A 1 -56.57 73.49 13.08
CA MET A 1 -55.23 73.29 13.64
C MET A 1 -55.03 71.78 13.66
N ALA A 2 -54.60 71.22 12.52
CA ALA A 2 -53.21 70.87 12.20
C ALA A 2 -52.72 69.77 13.17
N ASP A 3 -52.84 68.48 12.85
CA ASP A 3 -52.07 67.68 11.87
C ASP A 3 -50.60 67.50 12.29
N LEU A 4 -50.29 66.31 12.84
CA LEU A 4 -48.98 65.70 13.08
C LEU A 4 -49.23 64.17 13.09
N ALA A 5 -48.99 63.47 11.98
CA ALA A 5 -47.73 62.81 11.61
C ALA A 5 -47.40 61.63 12.56
N GLU A 6 -47.65 60.37 12.20
CA GLU A 6 -46.88 59.49 11.28
C GLU A 6 -46.12 58.39 12.07
N THR A 7 -46.53 57.15 11.79
CA THR A 7 -45.70 55.94 11.61
C THR A 7 -44.70 55.52 12.70
N GLU A 8 -45.14 54.64 13.61
CA GLU A 8 -44.27 53.61 14.22
C GLU A 8 -44.68 52.24 13.69
N SER A 9 -44.20 51.92 12.49
CA SER A 9 -44.41 50.63 11.84
C SER A 9 -43.07 50.11 11.32
N ASP A 10 -42.11 49.81 12.20
CA ASP A 10 -40.85 49.17 11.79
C ASP A 10 -40.10 48.51 12.98
N LEU A 11 -40.73 47.55 13.65
CA LEU A 11 -40.03 46.63 14.57
C LEU A 11 -40.24 45.15 14.20
N GLN A 12 -40.42 44.88 12.91
CA GLN A 12 -40.57 43.54 12.36
C GLN A 12 -39.47 43.22 11.33
N LYS A 13 -38.21 43.54 11.64
CA LYS A 13 -37.04 43.11 10.83
C LYS A 13 -35.78 42.96 11.67
N GLN A 14 -35.74 41.98 12.59
CA GLN A 14 -34.47 41.46 13.12
C GLN A 14 -34.69 40.11 13.82
N SER A 15 -35.10 39.10 13.05
CA SER A 15 -34.95 37.69 13.44
C SER A 15 -34.63 36.87 12.20
N GLY A 16 -33.60 37.32 11.48
CA GLY A 16 -32.99 36.61 10.37
C GLY A 16 -31.58 36.21 10.76
N SER A 17 -31.25 34.95 10.48
CA SER A 17 -29.89 34.40 10.38
C SER A 17 -29.22 34.02 11.70
N LEU A 18 -29.60 32.86 12.22
CA LEU A 18 -28.76 32.08 13.12
C LEU A 18 -29.09 30.60 12.90
N THR A 19 -28.44 30.01 11.89
CA THR A 19 -27.97 28.60 11.77
C THR A 19 -27.89 28.21 10.31
N GLU A 20 -26.90 28.72 9.60
CA GLU A 20 -26.36 28.03 8.43
C GLU A 20 -24.84 28.17 8.50
N ILE A 21 -24.27 27.50 9.50
CA ILE A 21 -22.88 27.06 9.43
C ILE A 21 -22.94 25.90 8.43
N GLU A 22 -22.97 26.25 7.14
CA GLU A 22 -22.63 25.34 6.06
C GLU A 22 -21.17 24.94 6.33
N LEU A 23 -21.02 23.82 7.04
CA LEU A 23 -19.75 23.13 7.20
C LEU A 23 -19.29 22.77 5.79
N ALA A 24 -18.58 23.69 5.15
CA ALA A 24 -17.89 23.47 3.90
C ALA A 24 -17.01 22.23 4.09
N GLN A 25 -17.51 21.09 3.62
CA GLN A 25 -16.74 19.87 3.67
C GLN A 25 -15.48 20.10 2.83
N PRO A 26 -14.30 19.69 3.31
CA PRO A 26 -13.08 19.88 2.54
C PRO A 26 -13.21 19.12 1.23
N GLU A 27 -13.40 19.84 0.13
CA GLU A 27 -13.33 19.27 -1.20
C GLU A 27 -11.88 18.87 -1.48
N THR A 28 -11.70 17.77 -2.23
CA THR A 28 -10.37 17.34 -2.67
C THR A 28 -9.78 18.36 -3.64
N ASP A 29 -8.58 18.83 -3.34
CA ASP A 29 -7.83 19.77 -4.19
C ASP A 29 -7.46 19.10 -5.54
N PRO A 30 -7.73 19.75 -6.69
CA PRO A 30 -7.24 19.27 -8.00
C PRO A 30 -5.73 19.03 -8.07
N GLN A 31 -4.93 19.76 -7.28
CA GLN A 31 -3.49 19.53 -7.19
C GLN A 31 -3.16 18.18 -6.54
N GLU A 32 -3.97 17.78 -5.57
CA GLU A 32 -3.83 16.51 -4.86
C GLU A 32 -4.12 15.31 -5.77
N THR A 33 -5.08 15.44 -6.68
CA THR A 33 -5.41 14.41 -7.68
C THR A 33 -4.43 14.41 -8.85
N ALA A 34 -3.88 15.56 -9.23
CA ALA A 34 -2.79 15.65 -10.21
C ALA A 34 -1.52 14.96 -9.72
N SER A 35 -1.13 15.18 -8.46
CA SER A 35 -0.04 14.45 -7.82
C SER A 35 -0.30 12.93 -7.82
N LEU A 36 -1.54 12.51 -7.55
CA LEU A 36 -1.90 11.10 -7.58
C LEU A 36 -1.73 10.48 -8.97
N LYS A 37 -2.19 11.17 -10.03
CA LYS A 37 -2.01 10.75 -11.43
C LYS A 37 -0.53 10.56 -11.76
N HIS A 38 0.29 11.54 -11.39
CA HIS A 38 1.72 11.48 -11.64
C HIS A 38 2.41 10.27 -10.99
N ILE A 39 2.09 9.98 -9.72
CA ILE A 39 2.67 8.81 -9.03
C ILE A 39 2.17 7.51 -9.67
N ALA A 40 0.90 7.44 -10.06
CA ALA A 40 0.35 6.29 -10.76
C ALA A 40 1.07 6.03 -12.11
N GLU A 41 1.34 7.08 -12.89
CA GLU A 41 2.12 7.00 -14.14
C GLU A 41 3.57 6.55 -13.88
N CYS A 42 4.19 6.97 -12.77
CA CYS A 42 5.50 6.47 -12.36
C CYS A 42 5.47 4.97 -12.04
N CYS A 43 4.46 4.50 -11.30
CA CYS A 43 4.28 3.08 -11.00
C CYS A 43 4.03 2.26 -12.27
N GLU A 44 3.18 2.75 -13.17
CA GLU A 44 2.87 2.11 -14.46
C GLU A 44 4.14 1.90 -15.30
N ARG A 45 4.97 2.95 -15.44
CA ARG A 45 6.23 2.86 -16.19
C ARG A 45 7.20 1.84 -15.60
N ARG A 46 7.29 1.75 -14.26
CA ARG A 46 8.18 0.78 -13.59
C ARG A 46 7.67 -0.65 -13.75
N LEU A 47 6.37 -0.88 -13.56
CA LEU A 47 5.77 -2.20 -13.81
C LEU A 47 5.92 -2.62 -15.26
N TYR A 48 5.75 -1.68 -16.21
CA TYR A 48 5.96 -1.95 -17.63
C TYR A 48 7.42 -2.32 -17.93
N LYS A 49 8.39 -1.63 -17.32
CA LYS A 49 9.80 -2.00 -17.47
C LYS A 49 10.09 -3.40 -16.93
N LEU A 50 9.60 -3.73 -15.73
CA LEU A 50 9.73 -5.07 -15.17
C LEU A 50 9.06 -6.12 -16.07
N LEU A 51 7.97 -5.78 -16.74
CA LEU A 51 7.29 -6.67 -17.68
C LEU A 51 8.16 -6.95 -18.91
N GLN A 52 8.85 -5.93 -19.44
CA GLN A 52 9.81 -6.13 -20.53
C GLN A 52 10.97 -7.03 -20.09
N ASP A 53 11.50 -6.83 -18.89
CA ASP A 53 12.55 -7.70 -18.33
C ASP A 53 12.06 -9.15 -18.14
N GLU A 54 10.77 -9.34 -17.82
CA GLU A 54 10.12 -10.66 -17.74
C GLU A 54 9.99 -11.29 -19.13
N GLU A 55 9.65 -10.52 -20.17
CA GLU A 55 9.53 -10.99 -21.56
C GLU A 55 10.88 -11.37 -22.19
N ASP A 56 11.96 -10.67 -21.82
CA ASP A 56 13.30 -10.89 -22.35
C ASP A 56 14.03 -12.09 -21.71
N GLN A 57 13.54 -12.61 -20.57
CA GLN A 57 14.14 -13.77 -19.89
C GLN A 57 13.83 -15.11 -20.59
N GLU A 58 14.80 -16.04 -20.58
CA GLU A 58 14.64 -17.37 -21.16
C GLU A 58 13.50 -18.17 -20.47
N ASP A 59 12.78 -18.99 -21.24
CA ASP A 59 11.58 -19.73 -20.80
C ASP A 59 11.76 -20.58 -19.53
N ILE A 60 12.98 -21.07 -19.27
CA ILE A 60 13.30 -21.88 -18.08
C ILE A 60 13.22 -21.03 -16.78
N VAL A 61 13.59 -19.75 -16.84
CA VAL A 61 13.51 -18.83 -15.70
C VAL A 61 12.07 -18.34 -15.50
N LYS A 62 11.35 -18.07 -16.60
CA LYS A 62 9.91 -17.73 -16.61
C LYS A 62 9.07 -18.82 -15.95
N ALA A 63 9.31 -20.09 -16.28
CA ALA A 63 8.57 -21.21 -15.71
C ALA A 63 8.75 -21.35 -14.18
N ARG A 64 9.86 -20.86 -13.63
CA ARG A 64 10.15 -20.92 -12.18
C ARG A 64 9.61 -19.75 -11.37
N HIS A 65 9.52 -18.56 -11.96
CA HIS A 65 9.04 -17.36 -11.25
C HIS A 65 7.58 -17.01 -11.58
N GLY A 66 7.00 -17.64 -12.61
CA GLY A 66 5.65 -17.36 -13.08
C GLY A 66 5.56 -15.99 -13.74
N HIS A 67 4.43 -15.74 -14.42
CA HIS A 67 4.10 -14.44 -15.04
C HIS A 67 3.64 -13.42 -13.98
N TRP A 68 4.41 -13.28 -12.91
CA TRP A 68 4.03 -12.44 -11.77
C TRP A 68 3.92 -10.98 -12.19
N THR A 69 4.87 -10.48 -12.98
CA THR A 69 4.90 -9.07 -13.38
C THR A 69 3.75 -8.75 -14.32
N SER A 70 3.51 -9.62 -15.31
CA SER A 70 2.35 -9.51 -16.19
C SER A 70 1.03 -9.43 -15.42
N ARG A 71 0.85 -10.28 -14.40
CA ARG A 71 -0.33 -10.24 -13.52
C ARG A 71 -0.43 -8.92 -12.77
N GLN A 72 0.64 -8.47 -12.10
CA GLN A 72 0.60 -7.24 -11.31
C GLN A 72 0.37 -5.99 -12.19
N TYR A 73 0.97 -5.96 -13.38
CA TYR A 73 0.75 -4.88 -14.35
C TYR A 73 -0.72 -4.82 -14.80
N ALA A 74 -1.32 -5.97 -15.12
CA ALA A 74 -2.73 -6.05 -15.50
C ALA A 74 -3.66 -5.60 -14.35
N GLU A 75 -3.40 -6.04 -13.12
CA GLU A 75 -4.17 -5.63 -11.95
C GLU A 75 -4.06 -4.14 -11.67
N PHE A 76 -2.85 -3.57 -11.77
CA PHE A 76 -2.63 -2.14 -11.60
C PHE A 76 -3.37 -1.32 -12.66
N ASN A 77 -3.30 -1.73 -13.94
CA ASN A 77 -4.01 -1.04 -15.02
C ASN A 77 -5.54 -1.13 -14.85
N LEU A 78 -6.04 -2.28 -14.39
CA LEU A 78 -7.44 -2.43 -14.03
C LEU A 78 -7.83 -1.44 -12.91
N TRP A 79 -6.98 -1.27 -11.90
CA TRP A 79 -7.19 -0.26 -10.86
C TRP A 79 -7.19 1.17 -11.42
N CYS A 80 -6.24 1.52 -12.29
CA CYS A 80 -6.18 2.84 -12.95
C CYS A 80 -7.49 3.16 -13.69
N ALA A 81 -8.01 2.19 -14.44
CA ALA A 81 -9.30 2.31 -15.12
C ALA A 81 -10.47 2.43 -14.14
N LYS A 82 -10.48 1.61 -13.07
CA LYS A 82 -11.52 1.60 -12.05
C LYS A 82 -11.58 2.89 -11.26
N VAL A 83 -10.48 3.59 -11.00
CA VAL A 83 -10.47 4.87 -10.27
C VAL A 83 -10.66 6.05 -11.22
N GLY A 84 -10.29 5.90 -12.49
CA GLY A 84 -10.41 6.95 -13.49
C GLY A 84 -9.17 7.85 -13.57
N ILE A 85 -7.98 7.27 -13.35
CA ILE A 85 -6.69 7.98 -13.47
C ILE A 85 -6.57 8.64 -14.84
N GLN A 86 -6.87 7.87 -15.90
CA GLN A 86 -6.91 8.31 -17.31
C GLN A 86 -8.34 8.66 -17.76
N GLY A 87 -9.30 8.71 -16.82
CA GLY A 87 -10.70 8.97 -17.13
C GLY A 87 -10.96 10.46 -17.36
N GLU A 88 -11.90 10.77 -18.24
CA GLU A 88 -12.33 12.14 -18.53
C GLU A 88 -13.76 12.41 -18.01
N GLY A 89 -14.09 13.69 -17.84
CA GLY A 89 -15.41 14.15 -17.41
C GLY A 89 -15.86 13.50 -16.09
N LEU A 90 -17.07 12.93 -16.06
CA LEU A 90 -17.63 12.28 -14.87
C LEU A 90 -16.92 10.98 -14.46
N ARG A 91 -16.02 10.48 -15.30
CA ARG A 91 -15.18 9.32 -15.00
C ARG A 91 -13.80 9.72 -14.53
N SER A 92 -13.45 11.02 -14.58
CA SER A 92 -12.16 11.48 -14.09
C SER A 92 -12.04 11.29 -12.59
N ILE A 93 -10.83 11.01 -12.15
CA ILE A 93 -10.51 10.89 -10.74
C ILE A 93 -10.81 12.17 -9.95
N ASP A 94 -10.68 13.33 -10.58
CA ASP A 94 -10.93 14.64 -9.96
C ASP A 94 -12.40 14.75 -9.50
N VAL A 95 -13.33 14.33 -10.37
CA VAL A 95 -14.76 14.31 -10.06
C VAL A 95 -15.09 13.23 -9.03
N ARG A 96 -14.46 12.06 -9.12
CA ARG A 96 -14.80 10.90 -8.28
C ARG A 96 -14.27 10.99 -6.87
N LEU A 97 -13.15 11.69 -6.69
CA LEU A 97 -12.55 11.90 -5.38
C LEU A 97 -12.97 13.24 -4.75
N LYS A 98 -13.71 14.10 -5.46
CA LYS A 98 -14.08 15.45 -5.03
C LYS A 98 -14.57 15.50 -3.57
N ASP A 99 -15.45 14.58 -3.18
CA ASP A 99 -16.11 14.61 -1.88
C ASP A 99 -15.50 13.60 -0.86
N VAL A 100 -14.32 13.03 -1.16
CA VAL A 100 -13.68 11.99 -0.34
C VAL A 100 -12.16 12.22 -0.20
N PRO A 101 -11.73 13.37 0.38
CA PRO A 101 -10.31 13.73 0.48
C PRO A 101 -9.47 12.72 1.27
N ASP A 102 -10.05 12.06 2.26
CA ASP A 102 -9.34 11.04 3.05
C ASP A 102 -8.96 9.82 2.21
N ILE A 103 -9.82 9.44 1.26
CA ILE A 103 -9.52 8.37 0.32
C ILE A 103 -8.42 8.81 -0.65
N CYS A 104 -8.44 10.07 -1.11
CA CYS A 104 -7.37 10.61 -1.96
C CYS A 104 -6.00 10.53 -1.26
N LYS A 105 -5.91 10.98 0.00
CA LYS A 105 -4.69 10.90 0.81
C LYS A 105 -4.23 9.46 1.03
N LEU A 106 -5.16 8.54 1.29
CA LEU A 106 -4.85 7.13 1.47
C LEU A 106 -4.29 6.50 0.19
N LEU A 107 -4.95 6.72 -0.95
CA LEU A 107 -4.48 6.24 -2.25
C LEU A 107 -3.08 6.79 -2.55
N ARG A 108 -2.82 8.07 -2.25
CA ARG A 108 -1.50 8.67 -2.43
C ARG A 108 -0.43 7.93 -1.64
N ARG A 109 -0.68 7.64 -0.35
CA ARG A 109 0.27 6.90 0.50
C ARG A 109 0.52 5.49 -0.01
N LEU A 110 -0.52 4.80 -0.46
CA LEU A 110 -0.39 3.45 -1.03
C LEU A 110 0.45 3.48 -2.31
N LEU A 111 0.20 4.43 -3.22
CA LEU A 111 0.98 4.59 -4.44
C LEU A 111 2.44 4.98 -4.18
N GLN A 112 2.69 5.83 -3.18
CA GLN A 112 4.06 6.20 -2.78
C GLN A 112 4.82 5.00 -2.18
N SER A 113 4.13 4.14 -1.42
CA SER A 113 4.73 2.88 -0.97
C SER A 113 5.05 2.02 -2.19
N LEU A 114 4.05 1.76 -3.04
CA LEU A 114 4.20 0.95 -4.24
C LEU A 114 5.36 1.44 -5.12
N GLU A 115 5.49 2.75 -5.34
CA GLU A 115 6.59 3.32 -6.11
C GLU A 115 7.96 3.00 -5.47
N ARG A 116 8.08 3.11 -4.14
CA ARG A 116 9.31 2.76 -3.41
C ARG A 116 9.63 1.29 -3.57
N ASP A 117 8.64 0.42 -3.40
CA ASP A 117 8.83 -1.03 -3.45
C ASP A 117 9.16 -1.49 -4.87
N LEU A 118 8.54 -0.90 -5.88
CA LEU A 118 8.90 -1.11 -7.29
C LEU A 118 10.32 -0.64 -7.59
N ASN A 119 10.73 0.51 -7.03
CA ASN A 119 12.09 1.02 -7.22
C ASN A 119 13.14 0.13 -6.55
N GLU A 120 12.85 -0.41 -5.36
CA GLU A 120 13.72 -1.38 -4.68
C GLU A 120 13.79 -2.72 -5.43
N LEU A 121 12.68 -3.13 -6.06
CA LEU A 121 12.65 -4.35 -6.88
C LEU A 121 13.47 -4.21 -8.17
N GLU A 122 13.43 -3.02 -8.78
CA GLU A 122 14.18 -2.67 -9.99
C GLU A 122 15.68 -2.46 -9.72
N GLN A 123 16.02 -1.85 -8.58
CA GLN A 123 17.39 -1.60 -8.15
C GLN A 123 17.59 -2.19 -6.76
N PRO A 124 17.98 -3.48 -6.66
CA PRO A 124 18.27 -4.11 -5.38
C PRO A 124 19.42 -3.34 -4.72
N SER A 125 19.10 -2.51 -3.73
CA SER A 125 20.13 -1.76 -3.02
C SER A 125 21.00 -2.74 -2.26
N GLU A 126 22.30 -2.75 -2.57
CA GLU A 126 23.35 -3.56 -1.91
C GLU A 126 23.54 -3.17 -0.43
N SER A 127 22.79 -2.18 0.08
CA SER A 127 23.04 -1.46 1.32
C SER A 127 22.45 -2.10 2.59
N CYS A 128 22.27 -3.42 2.66
CA CYS A 128 21.81 -4.09 3.88
C CYS A 128 22.86 -5.04 4.49
N GLU A 129 24.14 -4.72 4.31
CA GLU A 129 25.24 -5.32 5.07
C GLU A 129 25.90 -4.25 5.94
N GLN A 130 25.24 -3.81 7.03
CA GLN A 130 25.94 -3.21 8.17
C GLN A 130 25.03 -3.01 9.38
N ILE A 131 25.61 -3.34 10.55
CA ILE A 131 25.15 -3.11 11.94
C ILE A 131 24.32 -4.24 12.54
N ILE A 132 25.00 -5.24 13.13
CA ILE A 132 24.97 -5.49 14.59
C ILE A 132 26.38 -5.96 15.00
N GLY A 133 27.24 -5.00 15.34
CA GLY A 133 28.29 -5.21 16.32
C GLY A 133 27.70 -4.81 17.66
N THR A 134 27.56 -5.75 18.59
CA THR A 134 27.40 -5.48 20.01
C THR A 134 28.06 -6.63 20.76
N ASP A 135 29.38 -6.71 20.62
CA ASP A 135 30.22 -7.24 21.68
C ASP A 135 30.28 -6.14 22.75
N ASP A 136 29.49 -6.28 23.80
CA ASP A 136 29.72 -5.64 25.10
C ASP A 136 28.94 -6.42 26.17
N ASP A 137 29.64 -7.42 26.72
CA ASP A 137 29.82 -7.63 28.15
C ASP A 137 28.69 -7.18 29.09
N TYR A 138 27.79 -8.11 29.41
CA TYR A 138 27.14 -8.15 30.73
C TYR A 138 27.18 -9.59 31.24
N ASN A 139 28.21 -9.84 32.03
CA ASN A 139 28.30 -10.94 32.97
C ASN A 139 27.53 -10.50 34.22
N ASP A 140 26.32 -11.00 34.46
CA ASP A 140 25.71 -10.94 35.79
C ASP A 140 24.66 -12.05 35.99
N ASP A 141 24.67 -12.56 37.22
CA ASP A 141 23.97 -13.71 37.79
C ASP A 141 22.49 -13.87 37.40
N ASP A 142 22.02 -15.12 37.21
CA ASP A 142 21.43 -15.86 38.33
C ASP A 142 20.98 -17.28 37.95
N ASP A 143 21.08 -18.10 38.98
CA ASP A 143 20.87 -19.53 39.11
C ASP A 143 19.39 -19.96 38.96
N ASP A 144 19.22 -21.28 38.98
CA ASP A 144 18.02 -22.07 39.25
C ASP A 144 17.07 -22.52 38.11
N ASN A 145 17.29 -23.79 37.76
CA ASN A 145 16.33 -24.90 37.64
C ASN A 145 14.82 -24.55 37.52
N ASP A 146 14.17 -25.11 36.50
CA ASP A 146 13.04 -26.00 36.79
C ASP A 146 12.72 -26.97 35.64
N ASP A 147 12.40 -28.18 36.09
CA ASP A 147 12.01 -29.39 35.37
C ASP A 147 10.84 -29.18 34.40
N ALA A 148 10.98 -29.74 33.20
CA ALA A 148 9.84 -30.16 32.40
C ALA A 148 10.20 -31.38 31.55
N GLU A 149 10.21 -32.55 32.20
CA GLU A 149 10.06 -33.83 31.54
C GLU A 149 8.70 -33.88 30.82
N SER A 150 8.67 -34.16 29.52
CA SER A 150 7.59 -34.94 28.88
C SER A 150 7.94 -35.37 27.47
N ASP A 151 8.42 -36.61 27.43
CA ASP A 151 7.94 -37.71 26.60
C ASP A 151 7.92 -37.52 25.07
N ALA A 152 8.98 -38.06 24.48
CA ALA A 152 9.12 -38.28 23.06
C ALA A 152 8.28 -39.48 22.61
N SER A 153 7.44 -39.28 21.58
CA SER A 153 7.04 -40.36 20.66
C SER A 153 7.53 -40.02 19.26
N LEU A 154 8.82 -40.30 19.04
CA LEU A 154 9.46 -40.30 17.73
C LEU A 154 9.32 -41.70 17.14
N LEU A 155 8.40 -41.86 16.19
CA LEU A 155 8.39 -43.05 15.34
C LEU A 155 9.56 -42.97 14.36
N SER A 156 10.50 -43.88 14.60
CA SER A 156 11.68 -44.20 13.82
C SER A 156 11.36 -44.52 12.36
N PHE A 157 12.09 -43.87 11.45
CA PHE A 157 12.60 -44.56 10.27
C PHE A 157 14.09 -44.26 10.14
N GLU A 158 14.86 -45.32 10.31
CA GLU A 158 16.30 -45.38 10.35
C GLU A 158 16.86 -45.16 8.94
N ALA A 159 17.50 -44.01 8.75
CA ALA A 159 18.29 -43.72 7.57
C ALA A 159 19.63 -44.45 7.68
N LEU A 160 19.93 -45.31 6.70
CA LEU A 160 21.29 -45.75 6.43
C LEU A 160 21.68 -45.33 5.02
N SER A 161 22.35 -44.18 4.92
CA SER A 161 23.58 -44.11 4.12
C SER A 161 24.41 -42.90 4.54
N SER A 162 25.60 -43.21 5.02
CA SER A 162 26.62 -42.33 5.59
C SER A 162 27.00 -41.13 4.73
N ALA A 163 27.15 -39.98 5.39
CA ALA A 163 28.27 -39.08 5.12
C ALA A 163 28.71 -38.45 6.45
N GLU A 164 29.98 -38.71 6.74
CA GLU A 164 30.78 -38.31 7.88
C GLU A 164 30.73 -36.80 8.18
N HIS A 165 30.67 -36.49 9.48
CA HIS A 165 31.41 -35.40 10.10
C HIS A 165 31.06 -33.96 9.67
N SER A 166 30.19 -33.29 10.45
CA SER A 166 30.61 -32.20 11.35
C SER A 166 29.42 -31.36 11.81
N GLN A 167 29.24 -31.35 13.12
CA GLN A 167 29.09 -30.14 13.94
C GLN A 167 27.94 -29.18 13.61
N ALA A 168 26.94 -29.21 14.49
CA ALA A 168 25.97 -28.16 14.71
C ALA A 168 26.65 -26.78 14.74
N GLY A 169 26.44 -26.03 13.66
CA GLY A 169 26.67 -24.60 13.57
C GLY A 169 25.55 -24.08 12.69
N SER A 170 24.72 -23.19 13.22
CA SER A 170 23.80 -22.36 12.47
C SER A 170 24.55 -21.69 11.32
N ALA A 171 24.52 -22.32 10.14
CA ALA A 171 25.23 -21.81 8.98
C ALA A 171 24.69 -20.41 8.68
N PRO A 172 25.55 -19.39 8.54
CA PRO A 172 25.11 -18.07 8.14
C PRO A 172 24.38 -18.18 6.79
N ASP A 173 23.16 -17.68 6.74
CA ASP A 173 22.37 -17.60 5.51
C ASP A 173 23.26 -17.02 4.40
N THR A 174 23.55 -17.82 3.36
CA THR A 174 24.35 -17.33 2.23
C THR A 174 23.69 -16.06 1.63
N PRO A 175 24.47 -15.03 1.25
CA PRO A 175 23.92 -13.72 0.83
C PRO A 175 22.99 -13.81 -0.39
N ALA A 176 23.11 -14.87 -1.21
CA ALA A 176 22.21 -15.15 -2.32
C ALA A 176 20.80 -15.58 -1.86
N LEU A 177 20.71 -16.34 -0.76
CA LEU A 177 19.42 -16.78 -0.21
C LEU A 177 18.69 -15.62 0.47
N SER A 178 19.40 -14.74 1.18
CA SER A 178 18.80 -13.56 1.82
C SER A 178 18.26 -12.57 0.78
N SER A 179 19.00 -12.33 -0.30
CA SER A 179 18.54 -11.48 -1.43
C SER A 179 17.28 -12.05 -2.11
N ARG A 180 17.23 -13.37 -2.34
CA ARG A 180 16.04 -14.02 -2.92
C ARG A 180 14.82 -13.95 -1.99
N LYS A 181 15.00 -14.19 -0.69
CA LYS A 181 13.94 -14.04 0.32
C LYS A 181 13.40 -12.61 0.34
N ARG A 182 14.27 -11.60 0.33
CA ARG A 182 13.90 -10.17 0.27
C ARG A 182 13.08 -9.86 -0.99
N ARG A 183 13.51 -10.34 -2.16
CA ARG A 183 12.79 -10.15 -3.42
C ARG A 183 11.38 -10.73 -3.37
N MET A 184 11.21 -11.96 -2.87
CA MET A 184 9.89 -12.59 -2.73
C MET A 184 8.99 -11.84 -1.75
N ALA A 185 9.54 -11.38 -0.62
CA ALA A 185 8.79 -10.58 0.35
C ALA A 185 8.32 -9.24 -0.27
N LEU A 186 9.17 -8.59 -1.06
CA LEU A 186 8.84 -7.36 -1.77
C LEU A 186 7.74 -7.58 -2.81
N GLN A 187 7.80 -8.68 -3.56
CA GLN A 187 6.74 -9.07 -4.49
C GLN A 187 5.39 -9.29 -3.78
N ALA A 188 5.40 -9.99 -2.63
CA ALA A 188 4.19 -10.18 -1.84
C ALA A 188 3.62 -8.85 -1.31
N TYR A 189 4.48 -7.92 -0.91
CA TYR A 189 4.07 -6.60 -0.45
C TYR A 189 3.48 -5.74 -1.58
N ILE A 190 4.06 -5.82 -2.78
CA ILE A 190 3.52 -5.15 -3.97
C ILE A 190 2.12 -5.69 -4.30
N GLU A 191 1.92 -7.02 -4.29
CA GLU A 191 0.62 -7.65 -4.52
C GLU A 191 -0.43 -7.18 -3.49
N ASP A 192 -0.09 -7.22 -2.19
CA ASP A 192 -0.98 -6.72 -1.12
C ASP A 192 -1.31 -5.22 -1.28
N THR A 193 -0.34 -4.41 -1.70
CA THR A 193 -0.57 -2.98 -1.93
C THR A 193 -1.53 -2.74 -3.10
N ILE A 194 -1.39 -3.49 -4.19
CA ILE A 194 -2.30 -3.42 -5.35
C ILE A 194 -3.71 -3.92 -4.97
N ASP A 195 -3.82 -4.99 -4.17
CA ASP A 195 -5.10 -5.49 -3.68
C ASP A 195 -5.82 -4.46 -2.78
N ARG A 196 -5.07 -3.78 -1.89
CA ARG A 196 -5.60 -2.68 -1.08
C ARG A 196 -6.10 -1.52 -1.94
N LEU A 197 -5.36 -1.15 -2.98
CA LEU A 197 -5.77 -0.14 -3.95
C LEU A 197 -7.10 -0.50 -4.61
N HIS A 198 -7.29 -1.75 -5.03
CA HIS A 198 -8.57 -2.26 -5.55
C HIS A 198 -9.69 -2.20 -4.52
N GLY A 199 -9.43 -2.62 -3.28
CA GLY A 199 -10.40 -2.56 -2.20
C GLY A 199 -10.96 -1.15 -1.97
N HIS A 200 -10.11 -0.13 -2.07
CA HIS A 200 -10.54 1.27 -1.99
C HIS A 200 -11.26 1.77 -3.24
N ALA A 201 -10.85 1.33 -4.43
CA ALA A 201 -11.52 1.68 -5.69
C ALA A 201 -12.99 1.24 -5.72
N LEU A 202 -13.29 0.06 -5.17
CA LEU A 202 -14.67 -0.46 -5.04
C LEU A 202 -15.53 0.47 -4.17
N ARG A 203 -15.01 0.90 -3.02
CA ARG A 203 -15.72 1.81 -2.10
C ARG A 203 -16.02 3.16 -2.75
N ILE A 204 -15.12 3.68 -3.58
CA ILE A 204 -15.36 4.91 -4.37
C ILE A 204 -16.49 4.69 -5.38
N GLY A 205 -16.51 3.53 -6.06
CA GLY A 205 -17.55 3.15 -7.00
C GLY A 205 -18.94 3.13 -6.35
N ASP A 206 -19.06 2.47 -5.20
CA ASP A 206 -20.32 2.36 -4.45
C ASP A 206 -20.81 3.71 -3.93
N ALA A 207 -19.90 4.53 -3.39
CA ALA A 207 -20.21 5.89 -2.94
C ALA A 207 -20.68 6.78 -4.10
N GLY A 208 -20.04 6.67 -5.26
CA GLY A 208 -20.40 7.42 -6.46
C GLY A 208 -21.73 6.98 -7.09
N ALA A 209 -22.03 5.68 -7.08
CA ALA A 209 -23.29 5.14 -7.60
C ALA A 209 -24.50 5.58 -6.75
N ASN A 210 -24.34 5.62 -5.43
CA ASN A 210 -25.39 6.06 -4.51
C ASN A 210 -25.72 7.56 -4.65
N ARG A 211 -24.76 8.39 -5.06
CA ARG A 211 -25.01 9.84 -5.31
C ARG A 211 -25.79 10.11 -6.59
N ARG A 212 -25.65 9.28 -7.63
CA ARG A 212 -26.36 9.48 -8.92
C ARG A 212 -27.83 9.05 -8.92
N ARG A 213 -28.26 8.31 -7.89
CA ARG A 213 -29.64 7.83 -7.75
C ARG A 213 -30.52 8.76 -6.91
N ARG A 214 -29.96 9.83 -6.37
CA ARG A 214 -30.68 10.90 -5.65
C ARG A 214 -30.81 12.11 -6.56
#